data_AF-A0A935F2N7-F1
#
_entry.id   AF-A0A935F2N7-F1
#
_cell.length_a   1.000
_cell.length_b   1.000
_cell.length_c   1.000
_cell.angle_alpha   90.00
_cell.angle_beta   90.00
_cell.angle_gamma   90.00
#
_symmetry.space_group_name_H-M   'P 1'
#
loop_
_entity.id
_entity.type
_entity.pdbx_description
1 polymer ?
#
loop_
_entity_poly.entity_id
_entity_poly.type
_entity_poly.pdbx_seq_one_letter_code
_entity_poly.pdbx_strand_id
1 'polypeptide(L)'
;MMRPLRPAQRTAAAVAFAAIASVAIAVPPTRDELAQWCAEAEDMGHCGRLVEERQMKRLPGLAKREGVNLRVALYPTGTATFTDVENPIHPVSFSLFDSIDPINAVLLFKTQGERATFVLLQRVGNRTTELPSEPALSPDRQRLATADFCAAGCTNELVVWRVTREGVVKELAWRSTDDWVDATPRWKDADTVVVEYRTASSGAPQTLERKLSQGGWLAPR
;
A
#
# COMPACT_ATOMS: atom_id res chain seq x y z
N MET A 1 -44.17 65.03 0.55
CA MET A 1 -44.00 64.73 -0.89
C MET A 1 -42.57 64.28 -1.13
N MET A 2 -42.43 63.17 -1.85
CA MET A 2 -41.19 62.42 -2.14
C MET A 2 -40.24 63.15 -3.10
N ARG A 3 -38.92 62.99 -2.92
CA ARG A 3 -37.98 62.35 -3.88
C ARG A 3 -36.52 62.37 -3.33
N PRO A 4 -35.63 61.49 -3.81
CA PRO A 4 -34.85 60.60 -2.95
C PRO A 4 -33.34 60.92 -2.91
N LEU A 5 -32.69 60.55 -1.80
CA LEU A 5 -31.25 60.40 -1.70
C LEU A 5 -30.85 58.98 -2.11
N ARG A 6 -30.00 58.87 -3.15
CA ARG A 6 -29.33 57.63 -3.55
C ARG A 6 -28.35 57.18 -2.47
N PRO A 7 -28.30 55.90 -2.07
CA PRO A 7 -27.11 55.30 -1.51
C PRO A 7 -26.31 54.61 -2.62
N ALA A 8 -25.03 54.96 -2.68
CA ALA A 8 -24.02 54.36 -3.53
C ALA A 8 -23.89 52.86 -3.25
N GLN A 9 -23.85 52.07 -4.32
CA GLN A 9 -23.49 50.65 -4.29
C GLN A 9 -22.05 50.51 -3.76
N ARG A 10 -21.90 49.95 -2.56
CA ARG A 10 -20.64 49.37 -2.09
C ARG A 10 -20.72 47.86 -2.31
N THR A 11 -20.23 47.40 -3.46
CA THR A 11 -19.92 45.99 -3.69
C THR A 11 -18.70 45.62 -2.86
N ALA A 12 -18.92 44.97 -1.73
CA ALA A 12 -17.86 44.25 -1.01
C ALA A 12 -17.56 42.96 -1.79
N ALA A 13 -16.40 42.90 -2.43
CA ALA A 13 -15.88 41.66 -2.99
C ALA A 13 -15.44 40.76 -1.84
N ALA A 14 -16.25 39.74 -1.53
CA ALA A 14 -15.86 38.68 -0.61
C ALA A 14 -14.83 37.77 -1.31
N VAL A 15 -13.56 37.91 -0.95
CA VAL A 15 -12.52 36.95 -1.33
C VAL A 15 -12.72 35.72 -0.45
N ALA A 16 -13.39 34.70 -0.99
CA ALA A 16 -13.47 33.39 -0.37
C ALA A 16 -12.09 32.74 -0.44
N PHE A 17 -11.36 32.73 0.67
CA PHE A 17 -10.20 31.86 0.85
C PHE A 17 -10.69 30.41 0.86
N ALA A 18 -10.56 29.73 -0.28
CA ALA A 18 -10.69 28.28 -0.33
C ALA A 18 -9.60 27.67 0.54
N ALA A 19 -9.97 27.15 1.70
CA ALA A 19 -9.09 26.33 2.51
C ALA A 19 -8.72 25.10 1.67
N ILE A 20 -7.48 25.07 1.16
CA ILE A 20 -6.88 23.87 0.60
C ILE A 20 -6.73 22.92 1.79
N ALA A 21 -7.71 22.03 1.97
CA ALA A 21 -7.56 20.92 2.88
C ALA A 21 -6.38 20.11 2.35
N SER A 22 -5.26 20.13 3.08
CA SER A 22 -4.17 19.19 2.86
C SER A 22 -4.77 17.81 2.97
N VAL A 23 -5.03 17.17 1.84
CA VAL A 23 -5.29 15.74 1.78
C VAL A 23 -3.99 15.14 2.29
N ALA A 24 -3.99 14.65 3.53
CA ALA A 24 -2.88 13.86 4.02
C ALA A 24 -2.83 12.62 3.13
N ILE A 25 -2.02 12.69 2.07
CA ILE A 25 -1.73 11.55 1.23
C ILE A 25 -0.90 10.66 2.13
N ALA A 26 -1.43 9.50 2.48
CA ALA A 26 -0.64 8.46 3.09
C ALA A 26 0.59 8.18 2.20
N VAL A 27 1.77 8.30 2.80
CA VAL A 27 3.05 8.09 2.13
C VAL A 27 3.58 6.76 2.65
N PRO A 28 3.69 5.72 1.81
CA PRO A 28 4.34 4.48 2.21
C PRO A 28 5.76 4.79 2.70
N PRO A 29 6.29 4.06 3.70
CA PRO A 29 7.68 4.18 4.09
C PRO A 29 8.60 4.06 2.87
N THR A 30 9.54 4.99 2.72
CA THR A 30 10.54 4.86 1.65
C THR A 30 11.53 3.75 1.98
N ARG A 31 12.26 3.24 0.98
CA ARG A 31 13.31 2.23 1.22
C ARG A 31 14.39 2.71 2.20
N ASP A 32 14.78 3.97 2.11
CA ASP A 32 15.78 4.55 3.01
C ASP A 32 15.24 4.67 4.44
N GLU A 33 13.97 5.02 4.59
CA GLU A 33 13.29 5.04 5.89
C GLU A 33 13.21 3.63 6.49
N LEU A 34 12.82 2.63 5.70
CA LEU A 34 12.79 1.24 6.15
C LEU A 34 14.17 0.75 6.58
N ALA A 35 15.21 1.03 5.78
CA ALA A 35 16.58 0.69 6.12
C ALA A 35 17.02 1.36 7.43
N GLN A 36 16.64 2.62 7.65
CA GLN A 36 16.96 3.33 8.88
C GLN A 36 16.19 2.77 10.08
N TRP A 37 14.87 2.56 9.96
CA TRP A 37 14.03 2.18 11.09
C TRP A 37 14.26 0.73 11.51
N CYS A 38 14.60 -0.14 10.57
CA CYS A 38 14.83 -1.56 10.83
C CYS A 38 16.31 -1.91 11.04
N ALA A 39 17.21 -0.94 11.09
CA ALA A 39 18.65 -1.18 11.29
C ALA A 39 18.97 -1.91 12.61
N GLU A 40 18.16 -1.68 13.65
CA GLU A 40 18.31 -2.28 14.98
C GLU A 40 17.25 -3.36 15.25
N ALA A 41 16.51 -3.79 14.24
CA ALA A 41 15.49 -4.82 14.40
C ALA A 41 16.14 -6.19 14.65
N GLU A 42 15.63 -6.90 15.65
CA GLU A 42 16.08 -8.25 16.01
C GLU A 42 15.60 -9.30 14.98
N ASP A 43 14.40 -9.10 14.45
CA ASP A 43 13.78 -9.93 13.41
C ASP A 43 12.81 -9.09 12.56
N MET A 44 12.17 -9.73 11.57
CA MET A 44 11.20 -9.06 10.71
C MET A 44 9.95 -8.58 11.46
N GLY A 45 9.51 -9.29 12.49
CA GLY A 45 8.36 -8.87 13.30
C GLY A 45 8.67 -7.61 14.09
N HIS A 46 9.88 -7.53 14.67
CA HIS A 46 10.39 -6.35 15.35
C HIS A 46 10.54 -5.17 14.36
N CYS A 47 11.07 -5.40 13.16
CA CYS A 47 11.09 -4.37 12.10
C CYS A 47 9.67 -3.85 11.80
N GLY A 48 8.69 -4.75 11.66
CA GLY A 48 7.28 -4.39 11.48
C GLY A 48 6.74 -3.47 12.58
N ARG A 49 7.08 -3.75 13.85
CA ARG A 49 6.70 -2.89 14.99
C ARG A 49 7.31 -1.50 14.91
N LEU A 50 8.58 -1.41 14.57
CA LEU A 50 9.27 -0.13 14.43
C LEU A 50 8.65 0.71 13.30
N VAL A 51 8.32 0.09 12.17
CA VAL A 51 7.59 0.74 11.07
C VAL A 51 6.22 1.24 11.56
N GLU A 52 5.45 0.39 12.22
CA GLU A 52 4.13 0.75 12.73
C GLU A 52 4.17 1.96 13.65
N GLU A 53 5.11 2.03 14.60
CA GLU A 53 5.22 3.16 15.52
C GLU A 53 5.43 4.50 14.79
N ARG A 54 6.14 4.48 13.67
CA ARG A 54 6.35 5.65 12.81
C ARG A 54 5.09 5.96 12.02
N GLN A 55 4.45 4.93 11.46
CA GLN A 55 3.25 5.09 10.65
C GLN A 55 2.03 5.52 11.47
N MET A 56 1.88 5.08 12.72
CA MET A 56 0.82 5.56 13.62
C MET A 56 0.90 7.07 13.87
N LYS A 57 2.10 7.66 13.83
CA LYS A 57 2.29 9.12 13.94
C LYS A 57 1.88 9.83 12.65
N ARG A 58 2.11 9.20 11.49
CA ARG A 58 1.72 9.73 10.16
C ARG A 58 0.23 9.57 9.88
N LEU A 59 -0.39 8.54 10.44
CA LEU A 59 -1.77 8.12 10.19
C LEU A 59 -2.59 8.14 11.50
N PRO A 60 -2.76 9.31 12.14
CA PRO A 60 -3.41 9.41 13.44
C PRO A 60 -4.85 8.90 13.39
N GLY A 61 -5.20 8.02 14.32
CA GLY A 61 -6.54 7.45 14.45
C GLY A 61 -6.86 6.31 13.46
N LEU A 62 -5.96 5.99 12.52
CA LEU A 62 -6.17 4.87 11.59
C LEU A 62 -6.07 3.51 12.28
N ALA A 63 -5.08 3.35 13.17
CA ALA A 63 -4.88 2.14 13.92
C ALA A 63 -4.45 2.41 15.37
N LYS A 64 -4.65 1.41 16.23
CA LYS A 64 -4.22 1.41 17.63
C LYS A 64 -3.72 0.03 18.01
N ARG A 65 -2.58 -0.04 18.66
CA ARG A 65 -2.08 -1.28 19.27
C ARG A 65 -2.48 -1.39 20.74
N GLU A 66 -2.93 -2.58 21.14
CA GLU A 66 -3.24 -2.97 22.51
C GLU A 66 -2.68 -4.38 22.77
N GLY A 67 -1.44 -4.45 23.27
CA GLY A 67 -0.71 -5.71 23.41
C GLY A 67 -0.51 -6.40 22.06
N VAL A 68 -0.95 -7.66 21.97
CA VAL A 68 -0.91 -8.48 20.74
C VAL A 68 -1.97 -8.09 19.70
N ASN A 69 -2.88 -7.16 20.01
CA ASN A 69 -3.95 -6.77 19.09
C ASN A 69 -3.62 -5.46 18.37
N LEU A 70 -3.62 -5.50 17.04
CA LEU A 70 -3.70 -4.33 16.18
C LEU A 70 -5.14 -4.09 15.77
N ARG A 71 -5.70 -2.95 16.18
CA ARG A 71 -7.05 -2.51 15.81
C ARG A 71 -6.96 -1.47 14.71
N VAL A 72 -7.59 -1.71 13.57
CA VAL A 72 -7.61 -0.81 12.41
C VAL A 72 -9.03 -0.28 12.20
N ALA A 73 -9.18 1.03 12.07
CA ALA A 73 -10.47 1.68 11.87
C ALA A 73 -11.05 1.36 10.47
N LEU A 74 -12.27 0.83 10.44
CA LEU A 74 -13.04 0.64 9.22
C LEU A 74 -13.72 1.95 8.78
N TYR A 75 -14.29 1.95 7.57
CA TYR A 75 -15.02 3.08 7.02
C TYR A 75 -16.45 2.65 6.64
N PRO A 76 -17.49 3.44 6.93
CA PRO A 76 -17.46 4.68 7.70
C PRO A 76 -17.31 4.47 9.21
N THR A 77 -17.55 3.26 9.72
CA THR A 77 -17.51 2.94 11.15
C THR A 77 -17.08 1.50 11.40
N GLY A 78 -16.55 1.23 12.59
CA GLY A 78 -16.16 -0.11 13.04
C GLY A 78 -14.64 -0.30 13.09
N THR A 79 -14.22 -1.50 13.46
CA THR A 79 -12.81 -1.84 13.66
C THR A 79 -12.55 -3.28 13.21
N ALA A 80 -11.47 -3.48 12.47
CA ALA A 80 -10.89 -4.81 12.24
C ALA A 80 -9.79 -5.05 13.28
N THR A 81 -9.76 -6.24 13.88
CA THR A 81 -8.71 -6.63 14.84
C THR A 81 -7.85 -7.71 14.21
N PHE A 82 -6.54 -7.50 14.24
CA PHE A 82 -5.52 -8.46 13.86
C PHE A 82 -4.74 -8.83 15.11
N THR A 83 -4.68 -10.12 15.43
CA THR A 83 -4.08 -10.62 16.66
C THR A 83 -2.81 -11.36 16.32
N ASP A 84 -1.71 -10.91 16.92
CA ASP A 84 -0.43 -11.60 16.83
C ASP A 84 -0.50 -12.95 17.55
N VAL A 85 0.23 -13.93 17.03
CA VAL A 85 0.33 -15.27 17.62
C VAL A 85 1.74 -15.46 18.15
N GLU A 86 1.87 -15.49 19.46
CA GLU A 86 3.12 -15.76 20.17
C GLU A 86 3.34 -17.29 20.24
N ASN A 87 3.64 -17.90 19.09
CA ASN A 87 4.00 -19.31 19.00
C ASN A 87 5.52 -19.45 18.80
N PRO A 88 6.23 -20.27 19.59
CA PRO A 88 7.69 -20.43 19.47
C PRO A 88 8.19 -20.97 18.11
N ILE A 89 7.33 -21.66 17.36
CA ILE A 89 7.69 -22.33 16.10
C ILE A 89 7.30 -21.45 14.90
N HIS A 90 6.09 -20.91 14.93
CA HIS A 90 5.55 -20.10 13.84
C HIS A 90 4.87 -18.84 14.39
N PRO A 91 5.66 -17.87 14.89
CA PRO A 91 5.10 -16.61 15.38
C PRO A 91 4.44 -15.87 14.22
N VAL A 92 3.28 -15.27 14.46
CA VAL A 92 2.59 -14.43 13.48
C VAL A 92 2.52 -13.02 14.05
N SER A 93 2.93 -12.02 13.26
CA SER A 93 2.75 -10.62 13.63
C SER A 93 2.05 -9.85 12.53
N PHE A 94 1.24 -8.86 12.91
CA PHE A 94 0.65 -7.87 12.03
C PHE A 94 1.07 -6.49 12.49
N SER A 95 1.52 -5.65 11.57
CA SER A 95 1.95 -4.28 11.87
C SER A 95 1.41 -3.31 10.82
N LEU A 96 0.96 -2.12 11.24
CA LEU A 96 0.55 -1.07 10.30
C LEU A 96 1.73 -0.67 9.41
N PHE A 97 1.55 -0.74 8.09
CA PHE A 97 2.59 -0.36 7.13
C PHE A 97 2.22 0.92 6.38
N ASP A 98 1.02 1.01 5.82
CA ASP A 98 0.58 2.19 5.07
C ASP A 98 -0.95 2.30 4.99
N SER A 99 -1.46 3.44 4.52
CA SER A 99 -2.83 3.58 4.04
C SER A 99 -2.83 3.79 2.52
N ILE A 100 -3.73 3.12 1.82
CA ILE A 100 -3.97 3.36 0.39
C ILE A 100 -5.32 4.06 0.26
N ASP A 101 -5.35 5.32 0.71
CA ASP A 101 -6.55 6.14 0.79
C ASP A 101 -7.36 6.22 -0.51
N PRO A 102 -6.73 6.32 -1.71
CA PRO A 102 -7.49 6.40 -2.96
C PRO A 102 -8.42 5.20 -3.24
N ILE A 103 -8.19 4.05 -2.59
CA ILE A 103 -9.04 2.85 -2.66
C ILE A 103 -9.62 2.44 -1.29
N ASN A 104 -9.58 3.33 -0.29
CA ASN A 104 -10.05 3.08 1.08
C ASN A 104 -9.47 1.80 1.70
N ALA A 105 -8.17 1.55 1.51
CA ALA A 105 -7.50 0.38 2.04
C ALA A 105 -6.40 0.72 3.05
N VAL A 106 -6.09 -0.22 3.92
CA VAL A 106 -4.92 -0.18 4.83
C VAL A 106 -4.02 -1.35 4.46
N LEU A 107 -2.73 -1.09 4.38
CA LEU A 107 -1.72 -2.11 4.15
C LEU A 107 -1.06 -2.47 5.48
N LEU A 108 -1.11 -3.76 5.81
CA LEU A 108 -0.44 -4.31 6.99
C LEU A 108 0.75 -5.15 6.54
N PHE A 109 1.87 -5.02 7.24
CA PHE A 109 2.98 -5.94 7.13
C PHE A 109 2.70 -7.16 8.02
N LYS A 110 2.78 -8.36 7.45
CA LYS A 110 2.52 -9.63 8.14
C LYS A 110 3.79 -10.47 8.13
N THR A 111 4.20 -10.97 9.28
CA THR A 111 5.23 -12.01 9.36
C THR A 111 4.64 -13.31 9.85
N GLN A 112 5.20 -14.43 9.38
CA GLN A 112 4.90 -15.79 9.85
C GLN A 112 6.19 -16.61 9.82
N GLY A 113 6.84 -16.76 10.98
CA GLY A 113 8.23 -17.22 11.05
C GLY A 113 9.13 -16.38 10.14
N GLU A 114 9.86 -17.04 9.25
CA GLU A 114 10.80 -16.41 8.29
C GLU A 114 10.12 -15.87 7.02
N ARG A 115 8.78 -15.89 6.94
CA ARG A 115 8.05 -15.39 5.77
C ARG A 115 7.44 -14.02 6.09
N ALA A 116 7.66 -13.07 5.21
CA ALA A 116 6.98 -11.76 5.22
C ALA A 116 6.02 -11.65 4.04
N THR A 117 4.81 -11.17 4.30
CA THR A 117 3.82 -10.81 3.28
C THR A 117 3.11 -9.53 3.68
N PHE A 118 2.20 -9.07 2.83
CA PHE A 118 1.34 -7.93 3.14
C PHE A 118 -0.12 -8.36 3.20
N VAL A 119 -0.90 -7.72 4.05
CA VAL A 119 -2.36 -7.87 4.10
C VAL A 119 -2.99 -6.54 3.73
N LEU A 120 -3.69 -6.52 2.60
CA LEU A 120 -4.49 -5.38 2.19
C LEU A 120 -5.89 -5.50 2.80
N LEU A 121 -6.24 -4.62 3.73
CA LEU A 121 -7.57 -4.49 4.30
C LEU A 121 -8.36 -3.42 3.56
N GLN A 122 -9.43 -3.79 2.86
CA GLN A 122 -10.43 -2.83 2.39
C GLN A 122 -11.36 -2.43 3.53
N ARG A 123 -11.34 -1.14 3.88
CA ARG A 123 -11.99 -0.60 5.08
C ARG A 123 -13.52 -0.57 5.00
N VAL A 124 -14.09 -0.52 3.78
CA VAL A 124 -15.54 -0.46 3.56
C VAL A 124 -16.21 -1.82 3.82
N GLY A 125 -15.57 -2.91 3.39
CA GLY A 125 -16.13 -4.25 3.45
C GLY A 125 -15.55 -5.15 4.52
N ASN A 126 -14.52 -4.68 5.26
CA ASN A 126 -13.70 -5.51 6.13
C ASN A 126 -13.19 -6.77 5.40
N ARG A 127 -12.64 -6.57 4.19
CA ARG A 127 -12.14 -7.65 3.33
C ARG A 127 -10.64 -7.58 3.30
N THR A 128 -10.00 -8.71 3.58
CA THR A 128 -8.55 -8.83 3.56
C THR A 128 -8.11 -9.62 2.34
N THR A 129 -6.98 -9.23 1.76
CA THR A 129 -6.32 -10.00 0.71
C THR A 129 -4.83 -10.05 1.04
N GLU A 130 -4.27 -11.26 1.08
CA GLU A 130 -2.83 -11.42 1.27
C GLU A 130 -2.12 -11.19 -0.07
N LEU A 131 -1.12 -10.31 -0.03
CA LEU A 131 -0.29 -9.91 -1.16
C LEU A 131 1.13 -10.41 -0.91
N PRO A 132 1.82 -10.94 -1.93
CA PRO A 132 3.13 -11.54 -1.75
C PRO A 132 4.23 -10.50 -1.48
N SER A 133 4.05 -9.27 -1.96
CA SER A 133 4.97 -8.15 -1.74
C SER A 133 4.21 -6.81 -1.70
N GLU A 134 4.93 -5.72 -1.43
CA GLU A 134 4.36 -4.37 -1.36
C GLU A 134 3.68 -3.99 -2.69
N PRO A 135 2.41 -3.57 -2.68
CA PRO A 135 1.69 -3.22 -3.89
C PRO A 135 1.92 -1.78 -4.33
N ALA A 136 2.13 -1.58 -5.63
CA ALA A 136 2.06 -0.26 -6.26
C ALA A 136 0.66 0.00 -6.83
N LEU A 137 0.02 1.11 -6.44
CA LEU A 137 -1.27 1.54 -6.99
C LEU A 137 -1.12 2.21 -8.36
N SER A 138 -1.96 1.79 -9.30
CA SER A 138 -2.08 2.42 -10.61
C SER A 138 -2.64 3.85 -10.52
N PRO A 139 -2.26 4.77 -11.43
CA PRO A 139 -2.74 6.16 -11.38
C PRO A 139 -4.28 6.32 -11.47
N ASP A 140 -4.96 5.40 -12.17
CA ASP A 140 -6.42 5.37 -12.30
C ASP A 140 -7.13 4.66 -11.12
N ARG A 141 -6.35 4.13 -10.18
CA ARG A 141 -6.78 3.45 -8.96
C ARG A 141 -7.55 2.14 -9.22
N GLN A 142 -7.55 1.64 -10.45
CA GLN A 142 -8.28 0.43 -10.81
C GLN A 142 -7.47 -0.84 -10.53
N ARG A 143 -6.16 -0.71 -10.36
CA ARG A 143 -5.23 -1.84 -10.24
C ARG A 143 -4.12 -1.61 -9.22
N LEU A 144 -3.62 -2.72 -8.68
CA LEU A 144 -2.36 -2.80 -7.94
C LEU A 144 -1.39 -3.69 -8.70
N ALA A 145 -0.09 -3.48 -8.53
CA ALA A 145 0.95 -4.38 -9.01
C ALA A 145 1.84 -4.83 -7.86
N THR A 146 2.12 -6.13 -7.75
CA THR A 146 3.09 -6.71 -6.81
C THR A 146 4.13 -7.47 -7.61
N ALA A 147 5.41 -7.35 -7.26
CA ALA A 147 6.49 -8.16 -7.83
C ALA A 147 7.16 -8.91 -6.69
N ASP A 148 7.13 -10.24 -6.73
CA ASP A 148 7.66 -11.08 -5.66
C ASP A 148 8.55 -12.16 -6.29
N PHE A 149 9.86 -11.88 -6.29
CA PHE A 149 10.88 -12.69 -6.94
C PHE A 149 12.06 -12.92 -6.01
N CYS A 150 12.39 -14.19 -5.77
CA CYS A 150 13.56 -14.60 -5.01
C CYS A 150 13.87 -16.09 -5.21
N ALA A 151 15.05 -16.52 -4.76
CA ALA A 151 15.53 -17.88 -4.92
C ALA A 151 14.66 -18.94 -4.22
N ALA A 152 14.04 -18.60 -3.08
CA ALA A 152 13.22 -19.53 -2.30
C ALA A 152 12.12 -18.79 -1.53
N GLY A 153 10.91 -19.37 -1.50
CA GLY A 153 9.78 -18.86 -0.71
C GLY A 153 8.91 -17.80 -1.40
N CYS A 154 9.36 -17.24 -2.51
CA CYS A 154 8.58 -16.31 -3.34
C CYS A 154 7.66 -17.01 -4.35
N THR A 155 6.65 -16.29 -4.80
CA THR A 155 5.75 -16.68 -5.88
C THR A 155 6.40 -16.63 -7.26
N ASN A 156 7.50 -15.88 -7.41
CA ASN A 156 8.24 -15.64 -8.65
C ASN A 156 7.35 -15.10 -9.77
N GLU A 157 6.49 -14.14 -9.40
CA GLU A 157 5.49 -13.55 -10.27
C GLU A 157 5.45 -12.02 -10.15
N LEU A 158 5.24 -11.36 -11.29
CA LEU A 158 4.65 -10.04 -11.37
C LEU A 158 3.14 -10.23 -11.47
N VAL A 159 2.40 -9.72 -10.51
CA VAL A 159 0.94 -9.87 -10.44
C VAL A 159 0.27 -8.52 -10.52
N VAL A 160 -0.73 -8.42 -11.40
CA VAL A 160 -1.65 -7.29 -11.47
C VAL A 160 -2.96 -7.71 -10.81
N TRP A 161 -3.40 -6.90 -9.86
CA TRP A 161 -4.63 -7.11 -9.11
C TRP A 161 -5.63 -6.05 -9.52
N ARG A 162 -6.84 -6.45 -9.88
CA ARG A 162 -7.95 -5.54 -10.13
C ARG A 162 -8.61 -5.16 -8.82
N VAL A 163 -8.82 -3.87 -8.60
CA VAL A 163 -9.57 -3.33 -7.48
C VAL A 163 -11.06 -3.46 -7.78
N THR A 164 -11.81 -4.10 -6.88
CA THR A 164 -13.27 -4.21 -6.94
C THR A 164 -13.89 -3.68 -5.65
N ARG A 165 -15.23 -3.65 -5.60
CA ARG A 165 -15.95 -3.24 -4.39
C ARG A 165 -15.82 -4.27 -3.26
N GLU A 166 -15.59 -5.52 -3.61
CA GLU A 166 -15.58 -6.68 -2.71
C GLU A 166 -14.18 -7.11 -2.27
N GLY A 167 -13.14 -6.60 -2.92
CA GLY A 167 -11.77 -7.02 -2.70
C GLY A 167 -10.83 -6.48 -3.76
N VAL A 168 -9.59 -6.95 -3.70
CA VAL A 168 -8.73 -6.97 -4.88
C VAL A 168 -8.67 -8.41 -5.38
N VAL A 169 -8.70 -8.58 -6.69
CA VAL A 169 -8.71 -9.90 -7.33
C VAL A 169 -7.56 -9.99 -8.31
N LYS A 170 -6.89 -11.14 -8.36
CA LYS A 170 -5.82 -11.38 -9.32
C LYS A 170 -6.39 -11.25 -10.75
N GLU A 171 -5.83 -10.36 -11.55
CA GLU A 171 -6.27 -10.07 -12.93
C GLU A 171 -5.31 -10.67 -13.94
N LEU A 172 -4.01 -10.46 -13.76
CA LEU A 172 -2.96 -10.97 -14.64
C LEU A 172 -1.76 -11.43 -13.82
N ALA A 173 -1.06 -12.45 -14.31
CA ALA A 173 0.25 -12.84 -13.78
C ALA A 173 1.27 -12.93 -14.90
N TRP A 174 2.52 -12.60 -14.60
CA TRP A 174 3.64 -12.82 -15.50
C TRP A 174 4.81 -13.42 -14.73
N ARG A 175 5.56 -14.27 -15.41
CA ARG A 175 6.75 -14.93 -14.86
C ARG A 175 7.95 -14.61 -15.73
N SER A 176 9.06 -14.34 -15.07
CA SER A 176 10.36 -14.23 -15.74
C SER A 176 10.91 -15.61 -16.09
N THR A 177 11.75 -15.66 -17.12
CA THR A 177 12.60 -16.83 -17.42
C THR A 177 13.94 -16.78 -16.68
N ASP A 178 14.27 -15.64 -16.09
CA ASP A 178 15.52 -15.39 -15.36
C ASP A 178 15.26 -15.29 -13.85
N ASP A 179 16.29 -15.60 -13.07
CA ASP A 179 16.26 -15.51 -11.60
C ASP A 179 16.38 -14.05 -11.14
N TRP A 180 15.24 -13.41 -10.95
CA TRP A 180 15.13 -12.04 -10.48
C TRP A 180 15.22 -11.95 -8.95
N VAL A 181 15.78 -10.85 -8.48
CA VAL A 181 15.81 -10.44 -7.07
C VAL A 181 15.54 -8.93 -6.96
N ASP A 182 15.17 -8.47 -5.77
CA ASP A 182 14.92 -7.06 -5.44
C ASP A 182 13.93 -6.35 -6.37
N ALA A 183 12.98 -7.11 -6.93
CA ALA A 183 12.02 -6.61 -7.89
C ALA A 183 11.04 -5.65 -7.21
N THR A 184 10.83 -4.47 -7.80
CA THR A 184 9.86 -3.49 -7.31
C THR A 184 9.06 -2.89 -8.44
N PRO A 185 7.73 -3.06 -8.41
CA PRO A 185 6.86 -2.54 -9.44
C PRO A 185 6.57 -1.06 -9.18
N ARG A 186 6.38 -0.33 -10.27
CA ARG A 186 5.74 0.99 -10.29
C ARG A 186 4.93 1.12 -11.56
N TRP A 187 3.97 2.03 -11.56
CA TRP A 187 3.18 2.33 -12.75
C TRP A 187 3.78 3.50 -13.50
N LYS A 188 3.98 3.36 -14.81
CA LYS A 188 4.34 4.46 -15.71
C LYS A 188 3.10 5.25 -16.13
N ASP A 189 2.02 4.52 -16.39
CA ASP A 189 0.68 5.00 -16.70
C ASP A 189 -0.34 3.95 -16.24
N ALA A 190 -1.64 4.12 -16.54
CA ALA A 190 -2.70 3.22 -16.09
C ALA A 190 -2.61 1.78 -16.66
N ASP A 191 -1.90 1.59 -17.77
CA ASP A 191 -1.85 0.32 -18.51
C ASP A 191 -0.42 -0.22 -18.68
N THR A 192 0.57 0.37 -17.99
CA THR A 192 1.98 0.00 -18.11
C THR A 192 2.66 -0.10 -16.75
N VAL A 193 3.07 -1.32 -16.41
CA VAL A 193 3.88 -1.60 -15.22
C VAL A 193 5.36 -1.56 -15.60
N VAL A 194 6.15 -0.87 -14.79
CA VAL A 194 7.61 -0.89 -14.86
C VAL A 194 8.12 -1.61 -13.62
N VAL A 195 9.00 -2.59 -13.80
CA VAL A 195 9.64 -3.31 -12.70
C VAL A 195 11.12 -3.01 -12.75
N GLU A 196 11.63 -2.43 -11.66
CA GLU A 196 13.06 -2.33 -11.40
C GLU A 196 13.49 -3.61 -10.67
N TYR A 197 14.52 -4.29 -11.15
CA TYR A 197 14.96 -5.58 -10.62
C TYR A 197 16.46 -5.76 -10.77
N ARG A 198 17.01 -6.82 -10.17
CA ARG A 198 18.37 -7.30 -10.44
C ARG A 198 18.30 -8.77 -10.84
N THR A 199 19.28 -9.25 -11.60
CA THR A 199 19.45 -10.70 -11.79
C THR A 199 20.42 -11.24 -10.74
N ALA A 200 20.16 -12.45 -10.25
CA ALA A 200 21.03 -13.09 -9.27
C ALA A 200 22.49 -13.23 -9.76
N SER A 201 22.71 -13.30 -11.07
CA SER A 201 24.03 -13.48 -11.69
C SER A 201 24.84 -12.20 -11.88
N SER A 202 24.19 -11.07 -12.20
CA SER A 202 24.89 -9.82 -12.53
C SER A 202 24.89 -8.79 -11.40
N GLY A 203 23.87 -8.81 -10.54
CA GLY A 203 23.65 -7.84 -9.47
C GLY A 203 23.40 -6.39 -9.93
N ALA A 204 23.49 -6.10 -11.23
CA ALA A 204 23.25 -4.78 -11.80
C ALA A 204 21.76 -4.46 -11.83
N PRO A 205 21.35 -3.21 -11.53
CA PRO A 205 19.96 -2.79 -11.70
C PRO A 205 19.54 -2.91 -13.17
N GLN A 206 18.36 -3.46 -13.39
CA GLN A 206 17.71 -3.65 -14.68
C GLN A 206 16.27 -3.14 -14.60
N THR A 207 15.64 -2.95 -15.75
CA THR A 207 14.25 -2.49 -15.83
C THR A 207 13.49 -3.27 -16.90
N LEU A 208 12.29 -3.73 -16.54
CA LEU A 208 11.30 -4.26 -17.47
C LEU A 208 10.14 -3.27 -17.56
N GLU A 209 9.73 -2.90 -18.77
CA GLU A 209 8.46 -2.24 -19.02
C GLU A 209 7.48 -3.24 -19.66
N ARG A 210 6.26 -3.32 -19.12
CA ARG A 210 5.26 -4.29 -19.58
C ARG A 210 3.88 -3.66 -19.65
N LYS A 211 3.32 -3.61 -20.86
CA LYS A 211 1.94 -3.18 -21.08
C LYS A 211 0.96 -4.29 -20.73
N LEU A 212 -0.19 -3.95 -20.15
CA LEU A 212 -1.24 -4.93 -19.82
C LEU A 212 -1.80 -5.62 -21.08
N SER A 213 -1.79 -4.92 -22.23
CA SER A 213 -2.22 -5.47 -23.52
C SER A 213 -1.18 -6.36 -24.22
N GLN A 214 0.04 -6.45 -23.68
CA GLN A 214 1.12 -7.23 -24.31
C GLN A 214 0.92 -8.74 -24.12
N GLY A 215 1.32 -9.54 -25.11
CA GLY A 215 1.30 -11.00 -24.98
C GLY A 215 2.20 -11.54 -23.85
N GLY A 216 1.86 -12.71 -23.33
CA GLY A 216 2.63 -13.43 -22.31
C GLY A 216 2.15 -13.24 -20.87
N TRP A 217 1.11 -12.43 -20.65
CA TRP A 217 0.35 -12.51 -19.40
C TRP A 217 -0.40 -13.83 -19.31
N LEU A 218 -0.39 -14.42 -18.13
CA LEU A 218 -1.11 -15.62 -17.74
C LEU A 218 -2.46 -15.20 -17.14
N ALA A 219 -3.49 -15.98 -17.44
CA ALA A 219 -4.76 -15.89 -16.75
C ALA A 219 -4.56 -16.17 -15.24
N PRO A 220 -5.33 -15.51 -14.36
CA PRO A 220 -5.28 -15.79 -12.94
C PRO A 220 -5.70 -17.26 -12.70
N ARG A 221 -4.92 -17.98 -11.91
CA ARG A 221 -5.24 -19.33 -11.46
C ARG A 221 -6.12 -19.27 -10.22
#